data_AF-A0A238J151-F1
#
_entry.id   AF-A0A238J151-F1
#
_cell.length_a   1.000
_cell.length_b   1.000
_cell.length_c   1.000
_cell.angle_alpha   90.00
_cell.angle_beta   90.00
_cell.angle_gamma   90.00
#
_symmetry.space_group_name_H-M   'P 1'
#
loop_
_entity.id
_entity.type
_entity.pdbx_description
1 polymer ?
#
loop_
_entity_poly.entity_id
_entity_poly.type
_entity_poly.pdbx_seq_one_letter_code
_entity_poly.pdbx_strand_id
1 'polypeptide(L)'
;MKKSTFSGLDYWRLADELSVIDASFLTMLADPGHFALQDPRNPGNSIIFQIAGWSDSQLDRAGEDDEGRILVDGSKFRAVFKALRNAILANKLQAKITNWARHPEREYYGDYTGEIPAETDEDTRNYGFALSRGIPTVFSNADSITDLSKDPWDRKLFILKEPDWGNTTVEVDELKYWFLARGVAPHFFFPEGVAESFRDRSHPRFSPKLATALAAWEAVRRPSKNKSVKQSLVDWIISNGVGYGLGNADGVVTPTAADEIAKIANWQTSGGATPTYVEDVDNVEAASKGIQNFEQVIDPHAEPFHDEHEAEKDSEIPF
;
A
#
# COMPACT_ATOMS: atom_id res chain seq x y z
N MET A 1 27.83 -31.66 4.79
CA MET A 1 26.52 -31.04 5.03
C MET A 1 26.49 -29.75 4.23
N LYS A 2 25.70 -29.65 3.14
CA LYS A 2 25.59 -28.40 2.38
C LYS A 2 24.86 -27.39 3.27
N LYS A 3 25.51 -26.29 3.64
CA LYS A 3 24.84 -25.19 4.35
C LYS A 3 23.68 -24.70 3.49
N SER A 4 22.54 -24.41 4.12
CA SER A 4 21.43 -23.73 3.46
C SER A 4 21.95 -22.45 2.81
N THR A 5 21.53 -22.19 1.57
CA THR A 5 21.84 -20.95 0.85
C THR A 5 20.92 -19.80 1.27
N PHE A 6 19.89 -20.08 2.07
CA PHE A 6 18.98 -19.07 2.61
C PHE A 6 19.57 -18.40 3.86
N SER A 7 19.62 -17.07 3.84
CA SER A 7 19.85 -16.21 5.00
C SER A 7 18.52 -15.80 5.63
N GLY A 8 18.53 -15.15 6.80
CA GLY A 8 17.33 -14.79 7.57
C GLY A 8 16.27 -14.05 6.74
N LEU A 9 16.68 -12.99 6.04
CA LEU A 9 15.80 -12.22 5.16
C LEU A 9 15.23 -13.01 3.97
N ASP A 10 15.92 -14.07 3.51
CA ASP A 10 15.45 -14.84 2.37
C ASP A 10 14.20 -15.65 2.69
N TYR A 11 13.96 -16.00 3.97
CA TYR A 11 12.73 -16.66 4.38
C TYR A 11 11.51 -15.75 4.23
N TRP A 12 11.67 -14.45 4.51
CA TRP A 12 10.60 -13.46 4.34
C TRP A 12 10.23 -13.23 2.88
N ARG A 13 11.10 -13.58 1.93
CA ARG A 13 10.80 -13.49 0.49
C ARG A 13 9.80 -14.53 0.00
N LEU A 14 9.52 -15.55 0.83
CA LEU A 14 8.54 -16.59 0.53
C LEU A 14 7.10 -16.16 0.87
N ALA A 15 6.93 -15.02 1.53
CA ALA A 15 5.61 -14.52 1.92
C ALA A 15 4.89 -13.89 0.71
N ASP A 16 3.66 -14.32 0.46
CA ASP A 16 2.76 -13.67 -0.52
C ASP A 16 2.14 -12.39 0.04
N GLU A 17 2.00 -12.34 1.38
CA GLU A 17 1.44 -11.24 2.14
C GLU A 17 2.33 -10.89 3.33
N LEU A 18 2.40 -9.62 3.67
CA LEU A 18 3.15 -9.12 4.83
C LEU A 18 2.25 -8.27 5.71
N SER A 19 2.43 -8.36 7.02
CA SER A 19 1.82 -7.36 7.92
C SER A 19 2.39 -5.98 7.62
N VAL A 20 1.64 -4.92 7.94
CA VAL A 20 2.12 -3.54 7.73
C VAL A 20 3.38 -3.24 8.55
N ILE A 21 3.50 -3.86 9.74
CA ILE A 21 4.70 -3.75 10.58
C ILE A 21 5.88 -4.47 9.92
N ASP A 22 5.72 -5.72 9.46
CA ASP A 22 6.80 -6.49 8.83
C ASP A 22 7.26 -5.82 7.53
N ALA A 23 6.32 -5.37 6.70
CA ALA A 23 6.62 -4.62 5.48
C ALA A 23 7.44 -3.36 5.79
N SER A 24 7.17 -2.70 6.92
CA SER A 24 7.92 -1.51 7.35
C SER A 24 9.37 -1.85 7.71
N PHE A 25 9.61 -2.93 8.47
CA PHE A 25 10.96 -3.40 8.78
C PHE A 25 11.72 -3.85 7.53
N LEU A 26 11.08 -4.67 6.68
CA LEU A 26 11.69 -5.22 5.48
C LEU A 26 12.07 -4.14 4.45
N THR A 27 11.29 -3.05 4.38
CA THR A 27 11.64 -1.85 3.57
C THR A 27 13.01 -1.29 3.93
N MET A 28 13.41 -1.42 5.19
CA MET A 28 14.66 -0.90 5.74
C MET A 28 15.76 -1.96 5.86
N LEU A 29 15.57 -3.14 5.23
CA LEU A 29 16.44 -4.31 5.36
C LEU A 29 16.61 -4.78 6.82
N ALA A 30 15.61 -4.52 7.66
CA ALA A 30 15.55 -5.05 9.02
C ALA A 30 14.74 -6.35 9.02
N ASP A 31 15.29 -7.42 9.62
CA ASP A 31 14.59 -8.70 9.79
C ASP A 31 13.53 -8.54 10.90
N PRO A 32 12.22 -8.64 10.59
CA PRO A 32 11.17 -8.48 11.60
C PRO A 32 11.33 -9.42 12.80
N GLY A 33 11.92 -10.62 12.62
CA GLY A 33 12.15 -11.58 13.70
C GLY A 33 13.18 -11.14 14.75
N HIS A 34 13.93 -10.06 14.49
CA HIS A 34 14.91 -9.50 15.40
C HIS A 34 14.43 -8.28 16.19
N PHE A 35 13.23 -7.77 15.91
CA PHE A 35 12.72 -6.56 16.54
C PHE A 35 11.33 -6.78 17.14
N ALA A 36 11.03 -6.02 18.18
CA ALA A 36 9.70 -5.93 18.71
C ALA A 36 9.35 -4.47 19.06
N LEU A 37 8.05 -4.20 19.01
CA LEU A 37 7.46 -2.95 19.44
C LEU A 37 6.99 -3.11 20.88
N GLN A 38 7.29 -2.13 21.72
CA GLN A 38 6.76 -2.07 23.09
C GLN A 38 5.24 -1.99 23.11
N ASP A 39 4.67 -1.22 22.19
CA ASP A 39 3.23 -1.12 22.00
C ASP A 39 2.88 -1.38 20.52
N PRO A 40 2.56 -2.63 20.15
CA PRO A 40 2.11 -2.98 18.81
C PRO A 40 0.78 -2.32 18.41
N ARG A 41 -0.03 -1.82 19.35
CA ARG A 41 -1.29 -1.13 19.05
C ARG A 41 -1.05 0.30 18.58
N ASN A 42 0.11 0.88 18.89
CA ASN A 42 0.51 2.21 18.44
C ASN A 42 1.93 2.21 17.83
N PRO A 43 2.16 1.54 16.68
CA PRO A 43 3.50 1.40 16.12
C PRO A 43 4.17 2.73 15.79
N GLY A 44 3.37 3.76 15.44
CA GLY A 44 3.87 5.09 15.11
C GLY A 44 4.58 5.80 16.27
N ASN A 45 4.24 5.47 17.52
CA ASN A 45 4.83 6.06 18.72
C ASN A 45 5.56 5.05 19.59
N SER A 46 5.53 3.77 19.24
CA SER A 46 6.20 2.71 20.02
C SER A 46 7.72 2.90 20.05
N ILE A 47 8.31 2.45 21.17
CA ILE A 47 9.74 2.15 21.26
C ILE A 47 10.00 0.83 20.52
N ILE A 48 11.13 0.77 19.82
CA ILE A 48 11.59 -0.43 19.12
C ILE A 48 12.80 -0.97 19.87
N PHE A 49 12.76 -2.25 20.22
CA PHE A 49 13.89 -2.94 20.83
C PHE A 49 14.28 -4.17 20.03
N GLN A 50 15.56 -4.49 20.07
CA GLN A 50 16.10 -5.68 19.44
C GLN A 50 15.93 -6.86 20.38
N ILE A 51 15.30 -7.93 19.90
CA ILE A 51 14.99 -9.15 20.66
C ILE A 51 15.91 -10.32 20.33
N ALA A 52 16.60 -10.29 19.18
CA ALA A 52 17.49 -11.37 18.77
C ALA A 52 18.62 -10.91 17.83
N GLY A 53 19.76 -11.60 17.95
CA GLY A 53 20.92 -11.51 17.07
C GLY A 53 21.65 -10.16 17.09
N TRP A 54 22.82 -10.10 16.47
CA TRP A 54 23.35 -8.85 15.91
C TRP A 54 22.83 -8.78 14.49
N SER A 55 21.76 -8.01 14.26
CA SER A 55 21.25 -7.82 12.90
C SER A 55 22.19 -6.89 12.15
N ASP A 56 22.44 -7.18 10.87
CA ASP A 56 23.12 -6.27 9.92
C ASP A 56 22.15 -5.15 9.47
N SER A 57 21.24 -4.77 10.37
CA SER A 57 20.17 -3.82 10.07
C SER A 57 20.73 -2.42 9.95
N GLN A 58 20.13 -1.60 9.07
CA GLN A 58 20.46 -0.19 8.95
C GLN A 58 19.85 0.68 10.06
N LEU A 59 19.50 0.05 11.17
CA LEU A 59 18.82 0.66 12.28
C LEU A 59 19.86 1.07 13.33
N ASP A 60 19.89 2.36 13.64
CA ASP A 60 20.90 2.93 14.51
C ASP A 60 20.57 2.62 15.98
N ARG A 61 21.55 2.19 16.77
CA ARG A 61 21.37 1.94 18.21
C ARG A 61 21.10 3.28 18.92
N ALA A 62 19.97 3.39 19.59
CA ALA A 62 19.58 4.57 20.37
C ALA A 62 20.02 4.49 21.84
N GLY A 63 20.16 3.27 22.38
CA GLY A 63 20.55 3.09 23.77
C GLY A 63 20.36 1.66 24.27
N GLU A 64 20.15 1.55 25.57
CA GLU A 64 19.80 0.34 26.32
C GLU A 64 18.81 0.74 27.41
N ASP A 65 17.79 -0.08 27.65
CA ASP A 65 16.84 0.17 28.74
C ASP A 65 17.30 -0.47 30.07
N ASP A 66 16.51 -0.28 31.13
CA ASP A 66 16.80 -0.79 32.46
C ASP A 66 16.81 -2.34 32.53
N GLU A 67 16.24 -3.01 31.52
CA GLU A 67 16.23 -4.48 31.40
C GLU A 67 17.39 -5.00 30.53
N GLY A 68 18.27 -4.12 30.04
CA GLY A 68 19.40 -4.49 29.20
C GLY A 68 19.02 -4.72 27.72
N ARG A 69 17.82 -4.34 27.30
CA ARG A 69 17.38 -4.48 25.90
C ARG A 69 17.95 -3.34 25.07
N ILE A 70 18.46 -3.67 23.89
CA ILE A 70 19.02 -2.68 22.97
C ILE A 70 17.87 -1.89 22.35
N LEU A 71 17.87 -0.59 22.60
CA LEU A 71 16.93 0.37 22.00
C LEU A 71 17.43 0.80 20.63
N VAL A 72 16.50 0.94 19.71
CA VAL A 72 16.78 1.25 18.30
C VAL A 72 16.10 2.56 17.91
N ASP A 73 16.78 3.39 17.12
CA ASP A 73 16.17 4.58 16.54
C ASP A 73 15.05 4.20 15.56
N GLY A 74 13.81 4.38 16.01
CA GLY A 74 12.62 4.10 15.22
C GLY A 74 12.29 5.16 14.17
N SER A 75 13.10 6.21 13.97
CA SER A 75 12.79 7.31 13.03
C SER A 75 12.48 6.83 11.61
N LYS A 76 13.34 5.97 11.05
CA LYS A 76 13.17 5.35 9.73
C LYS A 76 11.92 4.46 9.69
N PHE A 77 11.72 3.64 10.72
CA PHE A 77 10.54 2.76 10.83
C PHE A 77 9.25 3.57 10.84
N ARG A 78 9.18 4.61 11.68
CA ARG A 78 8.02 5.49 11.80
C ARG A 78 7.70 6.19 10.49
N ALA A 79 8.71 6.60 9.73
CA ALA A 79 8.51 7.21 8.42
C ALA A 79 7.86 6.24 7.41
N VAL A 80 8.39 5.01 7.31
CA VAL A 80 7.85 3.98 6.41
C VAL A 80 6.45 3.56 6.87
N PHE A 81 6.30 3.21 8.15
CA PHE A 81 5.03 2.81 8.74
C PHE A 81 3.95 3.86 8.52
N LYS A 82 4.24 5.14 8.80
CA LYS A 82 3.29 6.24 8.57
C LYS A 82 2.90 6.37 7.10
N ALA A 83 3.83 6.15 6.18
CA ALA A 83 3.54 6.20 4.74
C ALA A 83 2.61 5.05 4.30
N LEU A 84 2.87 3.82 4.75
CA LEU A 84 2.04 2.66 4.46
C LEU A 84 0.65 2.79 5.10
N ARG A 85 0.60 3.09 6.41
CA ARG A 85 -0.64 3.39 7.15
C ARG A 85 -1.51 4.40 6.41
N ASN A 86 -0.95 5.56 6.07
CA ASN A 86 -1.72 6.61 5.41
C ASN A 86 -2.16 6.22 4.00
N ALA A 87 -1.36 5.43 3.28
CA ALA A 87 -1.76 4.93 1.97
C ALA A 87 -2.94 3.97 2.07
N ILE A 88 -2.94 3.08 3.05
CA ILE A 88 -4.03 2.13 3.30
C ILE A 88 -5.30 2.89 3.71
N LEU A 89 -5.20 3.80 4.70
CA LEU A 89 -6.33 4.62 5.16
C LEU A 89 -6.92 5.51 4.06
N ALA A 90 -6.08 5.99 3.14
CA ALA A 90 -6.50 6.80 2.00
C ALA A 90 -6.89 5.98 0.77
N ASN A 91 -7.05 4.66 0.87
CA ASN A 91 -7.41 3.78 -0.24
C ASN A 91 -6.44 3.86 -1.44
N LYS A 92 -5.15 4.07 -1.18
CA LYS A 92 -4.07 4.11 -2.19
C LYS A 92 -3.23 2.84 -2.24
N LEU A 93 -3.38 1.96 -1.25
CA LEU A 93 -2.74 0.65 -1.16
C LEU A 93 -3.78 -0.33 -0.64
N GLN A 94 -4.06 -1.39 -1.39
CA GLN A 94 -5.02 -2.41 -0.98
C GLN A 94 -4.46 -3.19 0.22
N ALA A 95 -5.30 -3.41 1.24
CA ALA A 95 -4.94 -4.20 2.41
C ALA A 95 -6.11 -5.06 2.87
N LYS A 96 -5.82 -6.16 3.56
CA LYS A 96 -6.77 -6.94 4.34
C LYS A 96 -6.75 -6.39 5.76
N ILE A 97 -7.71 -5.53 6.07
CA ILE A 97 -7.79 -4.84 7.36
C ILE A 97 -8.26 -5.80 8.44
N THR A 98 -7.55 -5.80 9.55
CA THR A 98 -7.89 -6.53 10.77
C THR A 98 -7.96 -5.54 11.92
N ASN A 99 -8.90 -5.70 12.85
CA ASN A 99 -9.03 -4.82 14.02
C ASN A 99 -8.95 -5.64 15.31
N TRP A 100 -8.40 -5.03 16.36
CA TRP A 100 -8.54 -5.56 17.71
C TRP A 100 -10.01 -5.47 18.15
N ALA A 101 -10.47 -6.51 18.84
CA ALA A 101 -11.79 -6.51 19.43
C ALA A 101 -11.77 -7.21 20.79
N ARG A 102 -12.64 -6.76 21.70
CA ARG A 102 -12.88 -7.42 22.99
C ARG A 102 -14.38 -7.58 23.24
N HIS A 103 -14.71 -8.55 24.08
CA HIS A 103 -16.05 -8.66 24.67
C HIS A 103 -16.17 -7.65 25.83
N PRO A 104 -17.36 -7.09 26.12
CA PRO A 104 -17.59 -6.29 27.32
C PRO A 104 -17.26 -7.11 28.57
N GLU A 105 -16.10 -6.82 29.16
CA GLU A 105 -15.75 -7.34 30.47
C GLU A 105 -16.72 -6.83 31.52
N ARG A 106 -16.91 -7.60 32.59
CA ARG A 106 -17.76 -7.22 33.72
C ARG A 106 -16.90 -6.94 34.94
N GLU A 107 -17.11 -5.77 35.53
CA GLU A 107 -16.42 -5.35 36.74
C GLU A 107 -17.40 -5.32 37.93
N TYR A 108 -16.90 -5.71 39.10
CA TYR A 108 -17.66 -5.73 40.34
C TYR A 108 -17.55 -4.39 41.07
N TYR A 109 -18.66 -3.67 41.20
CA TYR A 109 -18.78 -2.40 41.92
C TYR A 109 -19.57 -2.60 43.21
N GLY A 110 -18.96 -3.25 44.20
CA GLY A 110 -19.50 -3.32 45.57
C GLY A 110 -20.66 -4.29 45.76
N ASP A 111 -21.85 -3.99 45.25
CA ASP A 111 -23.05 -4.85 45.31
C ASP A 111 -23.65 -5.14 43.93
N TYR A 112 -23.08 -4.53 42.89
CA TYR A 112 -23.49 -4.69 41.50
C TYR A 112 -22.32 -5.14 40.63
N THR A 113 -22.61 -5.92 39.59
CA THR A 113 -21.64 -6.28 38.54
C THR A 113 -22.08 -5.59 37.25
N GLY A 114 -21.27 -4.65 36.76
CA GLY A 114 -21.57 -3.84 35.57
C GLY A 114 -20.70 -4.21 34.39
N GLU A 115 -21.20 -3.97 33.18
CA GLU A 115 -20.38 -4.02 31.97
C GLU A 115 -19.43 -2.81 31.95
N ILE A 116 -18.13 -3.06 31.72
CA ILE A 116 -17.18 -1.99 31.42
C ILE A 116 -17.59 -1.43 30.06
N PRO A 117 -17.87 -0.11 29.95
CA PRO A 117 -18.30 0.49 28.69
C PRO A 117 -17.19 0.44 27.63
N ALA A 118 -17.57 0.69 26.37
CA ALA A 118 -16.61 0.90 25.31
C ALA A 118 -15.76 2.14 25.60
N GLU A 119 -14.48 2.08 25.25
CA GLU A 119 -13.60 3.24 25.26
C GLU A 119 -13.90 4.18 24.08
N THR A 120 -13.37 5.41 24.11
CA THR A 120 -13.69 6.43 23.09
C THR A 120 -13.14 6.08 21.70
N ASP A 121 -12.11 5.26 21.64
CA ASP A 121 -11.49 4.72 20.44
C ASP A 121 -12.06 3.35 20.03
N GLU A 122 -13.09 2.86 20.73
CA GLU A 122 -13.80 1.64 20.39
C GLU A 122 -15.19 1.93 19.78
N ASP A 123 -15.58 1.09 18.84
CA ASP A 123 -16.93 1.02 18.30
C ASP A 123 -17.67 -0.19 18.88
N THR A 124 -18.90 0.02 19.33
CA THR A 124 -19.77 -1.09 19.76
C THR A 124 -20.47 -1.71 18.56
N ARG A 125 -20.29 -3.03 18.37
CA ARG A 125 -20.95 -3.82 17.33
C ARG A 125 -21.66 -5.02 17.93
N ASN A 126 -22.83 -5.37 17.40
CA ASN A 126 -23.50 -6.62 17.75
C ASN A 126 -22.98 -7.76 16.88
N TYR A 127 -22.41 -8.79 17.50
CA TYR A 127 -21.82 -9.94 16.82
C TYR A 127 -22.86 -10.79 16.08
N GLY A 128 -24.07 -10.90 16.62
CA GLY A 128 -25.18 -11.61 15.95
C GLY A 128 -25.51 -10.98 14.59
N PHE A 129 -25.38 -9.66 14.47
CA PHE A 129 -25.59 -8.95 13.21
C PHE A 129 -24.48 -9.22 12.20
N ALA A 130 -23.21 -9.29 12.64
CA ALA A 130 -22.07 -9.58 11.78
C ALA A 130 -22.15 -10.95 11.09
N LEU A 131 -22.59 -11.99 11.83
CA LEU A 131 -22.82 -13.33 11.25
C LEU A 131 -24.06 -13.40 10.35
N SER A 132 -25.15 -12.73 10.72
CA SER A 132 -26.43 -12.81 9.98
C SER A 132 -26.36 -12.23 8.55
N ARG A 133 -25.42 -11.31 8.29
CA ARG A 133 -25.16 -10.76 6.97
C ARG A 133 -24.16 -11.58 6.14
N GLY A 134 -23.71 -12.72 6.64
CA GLY A 134 -22.76 -13.58 5.94
C GLY A 134 -21.40 -12.93 5.74
N ILE A 135 -20.99 -12.01 6.62
CA ILE A 135 -19.67 -11.38 6.58
C ILE A 135 -18.64 -12.48 6.92
N PRO A 136 -17.89 -13.02 5.94
CA PRO A 136 -17.09 -14.23 6.13
C PRO A 136 -15.73 -13.95 6.80
N THR A 137 -15.54 -12.75 7.33
CA THR A 137 -14.22 -12.23 7.76
C THR A 137 -14.08 -12.06 9.27
N VAL A 138 -15.12 -12.33 10.07
CA VAL A 138 -15.04 -12.21 11.54
C VAL A 138 -14.78 -13.57 12.16
N PHE A 139 -13.54 -13.79 12.63
CA PHE A 139 -13.15 -14.97 13.41
C PHE A 139 -13.06 -14.59 14.89
N SER A 140 -13.69 -15.37 15.77
CA SER A 140 -13.59 -15.18 17.22
C SER A 140 -13.25 -16.50 17.90
N ASN A 141 -12.33 -16.45 18.85
CA ASN A 141 -11.98 -17.56 19.75
C ASN A 141 -12.74 -17.49 21.09
N ALA A 142 -13.70 -16.58 21.24
CA ALA A 142 -14.48 -16.44 22.46
C ALA A 142 -15.70 -17.37 22.44
N ASP A 143 -15.67 -18.43 23.25
CA ASP A 143 -16.79 -19.36 23.43
C ASP A 143 -18.09 -18.66 23.87
N SER A 144 -17.98 -17.52 24.55
CA SER A 144 -19.13 -16.73 25.01
C SER A 144 -19.92 -16.06 23.88
N ILE A 145 -19.28 -15.83 22.73
CA ILE A 145 -19.82 -15.09 21.60
C ILE A 145 -20.55 -16.03 20.62
N THR A 146 -20.15 -17.29 20.56
CA THR A 146 -20.78 -18.35 19.74
C THR A 146 -21.93 -19.06 20.45
N ASP A 147 -22.09 -18.85 21.77
CA ASP A 147 -23.18 -19.40 22.57
C ASP A 147 -24.52 -18.74 22.20
N LEU A 148 -25.26 -19.40 21.30
CA LEU A 148 -26.55 -18.94 20.80
C LEU A 148 -27.66 -18.96 21.88
N SER A 149 -27.41 -19.52 23.06
CA SER A 149 -28.38 -19.55 24.16
C SER A 149 -28.43 -18.25 24.96
N LYS A 150 -27.40 -17.40 24.84
CA LYS A 150 -27.36 -16.08 25.48
C LYS A 150 -28.17 -15.04 24.71
N ASP A 151 -28.63 -14.01 25.43
CA ASP A 151 -29.37 -12.90 24.84
C ASP A 151 -28.58 -12.30 23.65
N PRO A 152 -29.19 -12.08 22.48
CA PRO A 152 -28.56 -11.38 21.36
C PRO A 152 -27.90 -10.05 21.74
N TRP A 153 -28.40 -9.36 22.77
CA TRP A 153 -27.85 -8.12 23.31
C TRP A 153 -26.58 -8.33 24.16
N ASP A 154 -26.34 -9.53 24.67
CA ASP A 154 -25.09 -9.91 25.38
C ASP A 154 -23.93 -10.23 24.42
N ARG A 155 -24.21 -10.26 23.11
CA ARG A 155 -23.24 -10.55 22.03
C ARG A 155 -22.61 -9.28 21.46
N LYS A 156 -22.25 -8.33 22.32
CA LYS A 156 -21.55 -7.11 21.89
C LYS A 156 -20.05 -7.39 21.73
N LEU A 157 -19.45 -6.69 20.79
CA LEU A 157 -18.02 -6.53 20.64
C LEU A 157 -17.69 -5.04 20.69
N PHE A 158 -16.63 -4.71 21.40
CA PHE A 158 -15.97 -3.43 21.28
C PHE A 158 -14.79 -3.61 20.32
N ILE A 159 -14.84 -2.93 19.19
CA ILE A 159 -13.85 -3.01 18.12
C ILE A 159 -13.03 -1.73 18.14
N LEU A 160 -11.72 -1.85 18.28
CA LEU A 160 -10.82 -0.71 18.22
C LEU A 160 -10.88 -0.10 16.81
N LYS A 161 -11.10 1.22 16.73
CA LYS A 161 -11.22 1.96 15.46
C LYS A 161 -9.93 1.90 14.65
N GLU A 162 -8.79 1.96 15.31
CA GLU A 162 -7.49 1.82 14.67
C GLU A 162 -7.25 0.35 14.26
N PRO A 163 -6.83 0.09 13.01
CA PRO A 163 -6.47 -1.26 12.58
C PRO A 163 -5.37 -1.88 13.43
N ASP A 164 -5.46 -3.20 13.61
CA ASP A 164 -4.35 -4.00 14.09
C ASP A 164 -3.29 -4.13 13.00
N TRP A 165 -2.29 -3.26 13.03
CA TRP A 165 -1.24 -3.22 12.01
C TRP A 165 -0.31 -4.43 12.00
N GLY A 166 -0.31 -5.22 13.08
CA GLY A 166 0.42 -6.50 13.15
C GLY A 166 -0.29 -7.65 12.44
N ASN A 167 -1.62 -7.57 12.31
CA ASN A 167 -2.44 -8.57 11.61
C ASN A 167 -3.11 -8.03 10.34
N THR A 168 -3.01 -6.74 10.06
CA THR A 168 -3.42 -6.13 8.78
C THR A 168 -2.36 -6.44 7.75
N THR A 169 -2.73 -7.13 6.67
CA THR A 169 -1.79 -7.59 5.65
C THR A 169 -1.94 -6.84 4.33
N VAL A 170 -0.83 -6.76 3.59
CA VAL A 170 -0.77 -6.26 2.20
C VAL A 170 -0.15 -7.33 1.32
N GLU A 171 -0.67 -7.49 0.09
CA GLU A 171 -0.06 -8.37 -0.91
C GLU A 171 1.29 -7.79 -1.35
N VAL A 172 2.30 -8.65 -1.46
CA VAL A 172 3.67 -8.22 -1.77
C VAL A 172 3.78 -7.56 -3.14
N ASP A 173 3.03 -8.05 -4.13
CA ASP A 173 3.07 -7.49 -5.48
C ASP A 173 2.37 -6.13 -5.58
N GLU A 174 1.26 -5.92 -4.86
CA GLU A 174 0.62 -4.60 -4.71
C GLU A 174 1.54 -3.61 -4.00
N LEU A 175 2.24 -4.07 -2.96
CA LEU A 175 3.23 -3.25 -2.25
C LEU A 175 4.40 -2.85 -3.17
N LYS A 176 4.93 -3.78 -3.98
CA LYS A 176 5.95 -3.47 -5.00
C LYS A 176 5.45 -2.45 -6.01
N TYR A 177 4.24 -2.63 -6.54
CA TYR A 177 3.63 -1.68 -7.47
C TYR A 177 3.53 -0.28 -6.84
N TRP A 178 3.07 -0.20 -5.59
CA TRP A 178 2.95 1.05 -4.85
C TRP A 178 4.27 1.77 -4.63
N PHE A 179 5.37 1.03 -4.39
CA PHE A 179 6.72 1.57 -4.30
C PHE A 179 7.20 2.13 -5.64
N LEU A 180 7.05 1.37 -6.73
CA LEU A 180 7.44 1.79 -8.07
C LEU A 180 6.69 3.04 -8.53
N ALA A 181 5.39 3.14 -8.22
CA ALA A 181 4.57 4.32 -8.52
C ALA A 181 5.09 5.61 -7.83
N ARG A 182 5.93 5.48 -6.81
CA ARG A 182 6.59 6.59 -6.09
C ARG A 182 8.05 6.78 -6.48
N GLY A 183 8.56 5.99 -7.42
CA GLY A 183 9.96 6.02 -7.83
C GLY A 183 10.92 5.51 -6.74
N VAL A 184 10.44 4.69 -5.81
CA VAL A 184 11.25 4.08 -4.75
C VAL A 184 11.32 2.58 -4.97
N ALA A 185 12.48 1.98 -4.71
CA ALA A 185 12.66 0.54 -4.81
C ALA A 185 13.54 0.02 -3.68
N PRO A 186 12.94 -0.31 -2.53
CA PRO A 186 13.69 -0.85 -1.41
C PRO A 186 14.33 -2.20 -1.80
N HIS A 187 15.60 -2.39 -1.45
CA HIS A 187 16.41 -3.53 -1.89
C HIS A 187 15.81 -4.90 -1.50
N PHE A 188 15.09 -4.98 -0.38
CA PHE A 188 14.38 -6.20 -0.02
C PHE A 188 13.38 -6.61 -1.11
N PHE A 189 12.54 -5.69 -1.58
CA PHE A 189 11.50 -5.97 -2.57
C PHE A 189 12.05 -6.01 -4.01
N PHE A 190 13.17 -5.35 -4.25
CA PHE A 190 13.82 -5.20 -5.55
C PHE A 190 15.32 -5.53 -5.44
N PRO A 191 15.72 -6.80 -5.23
CA PRO A 191 17.12 -7.19 -5.05
C PRO A 191 17.99 -6.88 -6.26
N GLU A 192 17.40 -6.88 -7.46
CA GLU A 192 18.08 -6.53 -8.72
C GLU A 192 18.00 -5.02 -9.05
N GLY A 193 17.38 -4.23 -8.17
CA GLY A 193 17.06 -2.82 -8.39
C GLY A 193 15.77 -2.61 -9.21
N VAL A 194 15.44 -1.36 -9.52
CA VAL A 194 14.39 -1.06 -10.52
C VAL A 194 14.90 -1.53 -11.87
N ALA A 195 14.08 -2.29 -12.60
CA ALA A 195 14.40 -2.80 -13.92
C ALA A 195 14.75 -1.72 -14.97
N GLU A 196 14.72 -0.42 -14.63
CA GLU A 196 15.19 0.69 -15.47
C GLU A 196 16.74 0.82 -15.54
N SER A 197 17.50 -0.18 -15.08
CA SER A 197 18.97 -0.22 -15.25
C SER A 197 19.42 -0.05 -16.71
N PHE A 198 18.57 -0.37 -17.69
CA PHE A 198 18.86 -0.12 -19.10
C PHE A 198 18.78 1.36 -19.53
N ARG A 199 18.20 2.26 -18.71
CA ARG A 199 18.17 3.72 -18.94
C ARG A 199 19.33 4.46 -18.27
N ASP A 200 20.00 3.82 -17.31
CA ASP A 200 21.15 4.39 -16.63
C ASP A 200 22.36 4.43 -17.57
N ARG A 201 22.80 5.66 -17.93
CA ARG A 201 23.95 5.87 -18.80
C ARG A 201 25.28 5.39 -18.21
N SER A 202 25.35 5.25 -16.90
CA SER A 202 26.54 4.78 -16.19
C SER A 202 26.62 3.25 -16.11
N HIS A 203 25.56 2.54 -16.52
CA HIS A 203 25.51 1.09 -16.47
C HIS A 203 26.51 0.46 -17.49
N PRO A 204 27.31 -0.55 -17.11
CA PRO A 204 28.29 -1.17 -18.01
C PRO A 204 27.72 -1.75 -19.31
N ARG A 205 26.42 -2.08 -19.32
CA ARG A 205 25.69 -2.59 -20.48
C ARG A 205 24.70 -1.57 -21.06
N PHE A 206 24.85 -0.29 -20.72
CA PHE A 206 24.00 0.76 -21.28
C PHE A 206 24.09 0.76 -22.80
N SER A 207 22.93 0.80 -23.44
CA SER A 207 22.82 0.86 -24.90
C SER A 207 21.98 2.08 -25.29
N PRO A 208 22.60 3.12 -25.88
CA PRO A 208 21.90 4.30 -26.39
C PRO A 208 20.74 3.94 -27.32
N LYS A 209 20.93 2.90 -28.16
CA LYS A 209 19.90 2.42 -29.09
C LYS A 209 18.69 1.85 -28.33
N LEU A 210 18.91 1.02 -27.31
CA LEU A 210 17.83 0.40 -26.54
C LEU A 210 17.06 1.44 -25.72
N ALA A 211 17.77 2.31 -25.00
CA ALA A 211 17.17 3.36 -24.19
C ALA A 211 16.30 4.30 -25.04
N THR A 212 16.78 4.65 -26.24
CA THR A 212 16.01 5.50 -27.17
C THR A 212 14.83 4.77 -27.79
N ALA A 213 14.98 3.48 -28.12
CA ALA A 213 13.87 2.67 -28.65
C ALA A 213 12.69 2.67 -27.67
N LEU A 214 12.97 2.42 -26.39
CA LEU A 214 11.92 2.39 -25.37
C LEU A 214 11.34 3.78 -25.11
N ALA A 215 12.17 4.81 -25.04
CA ALA A 215 11.71 6.18 -24.85
C ALA A 215 10.81 6.65 -26.01
N ALA A 216 11.17 6.31 -27.26
CA ALA A 216 10.36 6.60 -28.43
C ALA A 216 9.02 5.83 -28.41
N TRP A 217 9.05 4.56 -28.02
CA TRP A 217 7.86 3.71 -27.87
C TRP A 217 6.89 4.26 -26.80
N GLU A 218 7.40 4.75 -25.67
CA GLU A 218 6.56 5.35 -24.61
C GLU A 218 6.00 6.73 -24.99
N ALA A 219 6.80 7.54 -25.70
CA ALA A 219 6.46 8.92 -26.04
C ALA A 219 5.50 9.01 -27.23
N VAL A 220 5.74 8.24 -28.29
CA VAL A 220 4.85 8.20 -29.45
C VAL A 220 3.73 7.22 -29.12
N ARG A 221 2.64 7.70 -28.53
CA ARG A 221 1.45 6.84 -28.30
C ARG A 221 0.55 6.74 -29.52
N ARG A 222 0.65 7.72 -30.43
CA ARG A 222 -0.13 7.82 -31.67
C ARG A 222 0.75 8.33 -32.80
N PRO A 223 0.52 7.89 -34.04
CA PRO A 223 1.18 8.48 -35.18
C PRO A 223 0.77 9.95 -35.34
N SER A 224 1.71 10.77 -35.80
CA SER A 224 1.48 12.15 -36.18
C SER A 224 0.58 12.22 -37.41
N LYS A 225 -0.11 13.35 -37.59
CA LYS A 225 -1.02 13.57 -38.72
C LYS A 225 -0.34 13.25 -40.06
N ASN A 226 -1.00 12.40 -40.87
CA ASN A 226 -0.54 11.95 -42.18
C ASN A 226 0.82 11.20 -42.18
N LYS A 227 1.23 10.62 -41.05
CA LYS A 227 2.45 9.83 -40.92
C LYS A 227 2.13 8.43 -40.44
N SER A 228 2.96 7.45 -40.83
CA SER A 228 2.91 6.12 -40.22
C SER A 228 3.51 6.18 -38.82
N VAL A 229 3.18 5.20 -37.97
CA VAL A 229 3.79 5.06 -36.63
C VAL A 229 5.32 5.07 -36.73
N LYS A 230 5.86 4.30 -37.69
CA LYS A 230 7.30 4.27 -37.97
C LYS A 230 7.85 5.65 -38.31
N GLN A 231 7.17 6.42 -39.17
CA GLN A 231 7.65 7.76 -39.54
C GLN A 231 7.63 8.71 -38.34
N SER A 232 6.60 8.65 -37.51
CA SER A 232 6.52 9.45 -36.27
C SER A 232 7.58 9.06 -35.25
N LEU A 233 7.91 7.78 -35.15
CA LEU A 233 9.03 7.30 -34.34
C LEU A 233 10.36 7.83 -34.86
N VAL A 234 10.60 7.77 -36.18
CA VAL A 234 11.82 8.33 -36.79
C VAL A 234 11.97 9.80 -36.47
N ASP A 235 10.91 10.59 -36.66
CA ASP A 235 10.94 12.03 -36.37
C ASP A 235 11.23 12.30 -34.89
N TRP A 236 10.57 11.57 -33.99
CA TRP A 236 10.82 11.70 -32.55
C TRP A 236 12.25 11.34 -32.18
N ILE A 237 12.80 10.25 -32.74
CA ILE A 237 14.17 9.79 -32.48
C ILE A 237 15.20 10.80 -33.00
N ILE A 238 14.98 11.42 -34.16
CA ILE A 238 15.86 12.46 -34.69
C ILE A 238 15.88 13.67 -33.74
N SER A 239 14.73 14.08 -33.21
CA SER A 239 14.62 15.23 -32.31
C SER A 239 15.15 14.98 -30.90
N ASN A 240 15.09 13.75 -30.40
CA ASN A 240 15.36 13.46 -28.97
C ASN A 240 16.56 12.53 -28.74
N GLY A 241 16.99 11.75 -29.75
CA GLY A 241 17.98 10.69 -29.59
C GLY A 241 19.37 11.16 -29.16
N VAL A 242 19.74 12.41 -29.44
CA VAL A 242 20.98 13.02 -28.94
C VAL A 242 21.02 12.99 -27.41
N GLY A 243 19.87 13.26 -26.78
CA GLY A 243 19.66 13.18 -25.34
C GLY A 243 19.74 11.76 -24.77
N TYR A 244 20.00 10.75 -25.58
CA TYR A 244 20.23 9.37 -25.15
C TYR A 244 21.60 8.84 -25.60
N GLY A 245 22.43 9.68 -26.22
CA GLY A 245 23.76 9.32 -26.71
C GLY A 245 23.80 8.77 -28.14
N LEU A 246 22.76 9.01 -28.96
CA LEU A 246 22.75 8.64 -30.39
C LEU A 246 23.33 9.71 -31.33
N GLY A 247 23.74 10.85 -30.79
CA GLY A 247 24.37 11.91 -31.59
C GLY A 247 25.72 11.45 -32.14
N ASN A 248 26.01 11.81 -33.38
CA ASN A 248 27.35 11.74 -33.95
C ASN A 248 28.25 12.86 -33.37
N ALA A 249 29.47 13.02 -33.91
CA ALA A 249 30.40 14.07 -33.47
C ALA A 249 29.84 15.51 -33.58
N ASP A 250 28.86 15.72 -34.46
CA ASP A 250 28.19 17.00 -34.69
C ASP A 250 26.91 17.15 -33.83
N GLY A 251 26.61 16.18 -32.96
CA GLY A 251 25.42 16.19 -32.11
C GLY A 251 24.12 15.92 -32.88
N VAL A 252 24.19 15.25 -34.04
CA VAL A 252 23.02 14.93 -34.88
C VAL A 252 22.80 13.42 -34.92
N VAL A 253 21.54 12.99 -34.80
CA VAL A 253 21.16 11.58 -34.98
C VAL A 253 21.08 11.27 -36.47
N THR A 254 21.77 10.22 -36.93
CA THR A 254 21.74 9.85 -38.35
C THR A 254 20.36 9.28 -38.73
N PRO A 255 19.81 9.62 -39.92
CA PRO A 255 18.53 9.08 -40.37
C PRO A 255 18.50 7.54 -40.41
N THR A 256 19.62 6.91 -40.74
CA THR A 256 19.76 5.45 -40.73
C THR A 256 19.60 4.86 -39.33
N ALA A 257 20.24 5.46 -38.31
CA ALA A 257 20.10 5.00 -36.94
C ALA A 257 18.66 5.18 -36.42
N ALA A 258 18.03 6.31 -36.76
CA ALA A 258 16.62 6.55 -36.43
C ALA A 258 15.69 5.51 -37.08
N ASP A 259 15.92 5.16 -38.35
CA ASP A 259 15.14 4.15 -39.07
C ASP A 259 15.30 2.74 -38.47
N GLU A 260 16.52 2.35 -38.10
CA GLU A 260 16.79 1.06 -37.43
C GLU A 260 16.05 0.94 -36.10
N ILE A 261 16.12 1.98 -35.26
CA ILE A 261 15.48 2.01 -33.96
C ILE A 261 13.95 2.05 -34.11
N ALA A 262 13.44 2.84 -35.05
CA ALA A 262 12.01 2.91 -35.34
C ALA A 262 11.44 1.56 -35.80
N LYS A 263 12.21 0.71 -36.49
CA LYS A 263 11.76 -0.66 -36.83
C LYS A 263 11.54 -1.53 -35.59
N ILE A 264 12.37 -1.35 -34.56
CA ILE A 264 12.27 -2.10 -33.30
C ILE A 264 11.09 -1.57 -32.46
N ALA A 265 10.94 -0.25 -32.40
CA ALA A 265 9.91 0.40 -31.59
C ALA A 265 8.50 0.44 -32.23
N ASN A 266 8.35 0.08 -33.51
CA ASN A 266 7.07 0.18 -34.21
C ASN A 266 6.09 -0.93 -33.78
N TRP A 267 5.08 -0.59 -32.97
CA TRP A 267 4.01 -1.52 -32.57
C TRP A 267 2.97 -1.79 -33.67
N GLN A 268 2.91 -0.96 -34.71
CA GLN A 268 2.01 -1.18 -35.85
C GLN A 268 2.73 -1.99 -36.93
N THR A 269 2.61 -3.32 -36.85
CA THR A 269 3.33 -4.28 -37.70
C THR A 269 2.65 -4.55 -39.05
N SER A 270 1.37 -4.20 -39.21
CA SER A 270 0.61 -4.36 -40.45
C SER A 270 0.91 -3.22 -41.44
N GLY A 271 1.59 -3.57 -42.53
CA GLY A 271 1.89 -2.67 -43.65
C GLY A 271 0.65 -2.43 -44.52
N GLY A 272 -0.08 -1.34 -44.25
CA GLY A 272 -1.22 -0.88 -45.04
C GLY A 272 -1.26 0.64 -45.12
N ALA A 273 -2.06 1.18 -46.05
CA ALA A 273 -2.23 2.62 -46.24
C ALA A 273 -2.63 3.31 -44.93
N THR A 274 -2.05 4.49 -44.66
CA THR A 274 -2.35 5.31 -43.47
C THR A 274 -3.87 5.54 -43.39
N PRO A 275 -4.55 5.09 -42.31
CA PRO A 275 -5.97 5.34 -42.13
C PRO A 275 -6.21 6.85 -42.15
N THR A 276 -7.16 7.28 -42.98
CA THR A 276 -7.66 8.65 -42.93
C THR A 276 -8.45 8.75 -41.63
N TYR A 277 -7.85 9.39 -40.63
CA TYR A 277 -8.44 9.77 -39.33
C TYR A 277 -9.63 8.92 -38.87
N VAL A 278 -9.36 7.94 -38.02
CA VAL A 278 -10.43 7.29 -37.23
C VAL A 278 -10.39 7.93 -35.85
N GLU A 279 -11.46 8.64 -35.52
CA GLU A 279 -11.72 9.14 -34.17
C GLU A 279 -12.01 7.97 -33.23
N ASP A 280 -11.41 8.05 -32.05
CA ASP A 280 -11.75 7.40 -30.78
C ASP A 280 -11.97 5.89 -30.74
N VAL A 281 -10.91 5.18 -30.38
CA VAL A 281 -10.98 4.13 -29.36
C VAL A 281 -9.67 4.21 -28.54
N ASP A 282 -9.75 3.92 -27.24
CA ASP A 282 -8.66 3.98 -26.25
C ASP A 282 -8.57 5.28 -25.43
N ASN A 283 -9.73 5.66 -24.87
CA ASN A 283 -9.78 5.97 -23.45
C ASN A 283 -9.80 4.63 -22.67
N VAL A 284 -8.69 3.90 -22.69
CA VAL A 284 -8.42 2.93 -21.63
C VAL A 284 -7.48 3.66 -20.67
N GLU A 285 -8.03 4.59 -19.90
CA GLU A 285 -7.62 4.67 -18.50
C GLU A 285 -7.64 3.21 -18.03
N ALA A 286 -6.45 2.65 -17.77
CA ALA A 286 -6.34 1.42 -17.02
C ALA A 286 -7.27 1.63 -15.85
N ALA A 287 -8.41 0.93 -15.84
CA ALA A 287 -9.40 1.04 -14.81
C ALA A 287 -8.64 0.68 -13.54
N SER A 288 -8.18 1.70 -12.83
CA SER A 288 -7.77 1.61 -11.44
C SER A 288 -8.98 0.98 -10.81
N LYS A 289 -8.94 -0.35 -10.58
CA LYS A 289 -9.88 -1.01 -9.67
C LYS A 289 -9.93 -0.08 -8.48
N GLY A 290 -11.09 0.53 -8.22
CA GLY A 290 -11.21 1.46 -7.10
C GLY A 290 -10.77 0.70 -5.87
N ILE A 291 -9.56 0.98 -5.38
CA ILE A 291 -9.06 0.36 -4.17
C ILE A 291 -10.00 0.85 -3.09
N GLN A 292 -10.65 -0.07 -2.39
CA GLN A 292 -11.61 0.25 -1.35
C GLN A 292 -11.33 -0.67 -0.18
N ASN A 293 -10.54 -0.18 0.77
CA ASN A 293 -10.25 -0.88 2.01
C ASN A 293 -11.39 -0.72 3.03
N PHE A 294 -12.20 0.34 2.88
CA PHE A 294 -13.31 0.65 3.78
C PHE A 294 -14.61 0.74 3.00
N GLU A 295 -15.58 -0.10 3.33
CA GLU A 295 -16.97 0.13 2.95
C GLU A 295 -17.55 1.21 3.87
N GLN A 296 -18.18 2.25 3.30
CA GLN A 296 -18.99 3.16 4.09
C GLN A 296 -20.16 2.37 4.67
N VAL A 297 -20.12 2.10 5.96
CA VAL A 297 -21.30 1.63 6.69
C VAL A 297 -22.23 2.83 6.80
N ILE A 298 -23.27 2.86 5.96
CA ILE A 298 -24.41 3.75 6.16
C ILE A 298 -25.02 3.33 7.49
N ASP A 299 -24.91 4.18 8.51
CA ASP A 299 -25.57 3.94 9.79
C ASP A 299 -27.08 4.12 9.60
N PRO A 300 -27.89 3.05 9.67
CA PRO A 300 -29.33 3.16 9.53
C PRO A 300 -30.00 3.80 10.76
N HIS A 301 -29.24 4.05 11.85
CA HIS A 301 -29.69 4.64 13.10
C HIS A 301 -29.01 5.97 13.43
N ALA A 302 -28.27 6.57 12.49
CA ALA A 302 -27.92 7.98 12.60
C ALA A 302 -29.22 8.79 12.45
N GLU A 303 -30.00 8.88 13.53
CA GLU A 303 -31.08 9.83 13.60
C GLU A 303 -30.49 11.21 13.29
N PRO A 304 -31.10 11.98 12.37
CA PRO A 304 -30.69 13.35 12.17
C PRO A 304 -30.76 14.02 13.54
N PHE A 305 -29.66 14.64 13.97
CA PHE A 305 -29.67 15.54 15.12
C PHE A 305 -30.77 16.58 14.85
N HIS A 306 -31.96 16.34 15.39
CA HIS A 306 -33.00 17.33 15.48
C HIS A 306 -32.51 18.27 16.57
N ASP A 307 -31.95 19.39 16.13
CA ASP A 307 -31.60 20.52 16.98
C ASP A 307 -32.92 21.09 17.52
N GLU A 308 -33.46 20.47 18.58
CA GLU A 308 -34.62 20.95 19.33
C GLU A 308 -34.22 22.17 20.16
N HIS A 309 -33.84 23.24 19.48
CA HIS A 309 -33.91 24.60 19.98
C HIS A 309 -34.99 25.36 19.21
N GLU A 310 -36.20 24.81 19.17
CA GLU A 310 -37.38 25.63 18.93
C GLU A 310 -37.66 26.45 20.19
N ALA A 311 -37.34 27.73 20.10
CA ALA A 311 -37.70 28.75 21.06
C ALA A 311 -39.18 28.62 21.43
N GLU A 312 -39.47 28.46 22.73
CA GLU A 312 -40.77 28.68 23.33
C GLU A 312 -41.29 30.05 22.85
N LYS A 313 -42.18 30.03 21.85
CA LYS A 313 -43.00 31.19 21.53
C LYS A 313 -44.25 31.08 22.37
N ASP A 314 -44.34 32.03 23.30
CA ASP A 314 -45.55 32.51 23.97
C ASP A 314 -46.82 32.16 23.20
N SER A 315 -47.62 31.25 23.76
CA SER A 315 -49.04 31.17 23.44
C SER A 315 -49.81 31.80 24.59
N GLU A 316 -50.27 33.02 24.29
CA GLU A 316 -51.25 33.79 25.03
C GLU A 316 -52.42 32.90 25.48
N ILE A 317 -52.74 32.95 26.78
CA ILE A 317 -53.96 32.40 27.35
C ILE A 317 -55.10 33.39 27.06
N PRO A 318 -56.19 32.98 26.38
CA PRO A 318 -57.36 33.82 26.26
C PRO A 318 -58.41 33.50 27.33
N PHE A 319 -58.83 34.59 28.01
CA PHE A 319 -59.99 34.80 28.91
C PHE A 319 -59.85 34.44 30.39
#